data_AF-A0A3D5CXU4-F1
#
_entry.id   AF-A0A3D5CXU4-F1
#
_cell.length_a   1.000
_cell.length_b   1.000
_cell.length_c   1.000
_cell.angle_alpha   90.00
_cell.angle_beta   90.00
_cell.angle_gamma   90.00
#
_symmetry.space_group_name_H-M   'P 1'
#
loop_
_entity.id
_entity.type
_entity.pdbx_description
1 polymer ?
#
loop_
_entity_poly.entity_id
_entity_poly.type
_entity_poly.pdbx_seq_one_letter_code
_entity_poly.pdbx_strand_id
1 'polypeptide(L)'
;MEVNIGVINPYAAAEVIAQKKINWEQVAEPEVMLAEILGVSAEKIFDLRNPILRPDAELSADGSLKVLSEAQTADRINRFYQTQSPVATRSIGAQRLRLGTIRKSVVLSEIMINTAVLRTAIASTPWTPPDKDWVDMGDYFEDVAELNDPIQGVLGDCYFIAAMASVAWARPYAIVNMTRPSAWGNEEQPIHKVNFYKNGAGEAQAVEVTELVPVSKPAHNWVYARSLDAGETWPAVMEKAYAKWRTSNSTDFPNYPAIAGGDPVNACAEIISGEKTYVSHSGKTGDDLWTFVRSHSLSRRTVNPMVAWTYGSSPAGTNYSTAKVVGNHAYSILGWQYVDGEKYIVLRNPWGTHHAVLDTLSGNWSAYQISFSASIPLNSNGVFAMKASTFQQYFAGSGVVV
;
A
#
# COMPACT_ATOMS: atom_id res chain seq x y z
N MET A 1 -7.91 -20.61 0.21
CA MET A 1 -7.79 -19.60 1.30
C MET A 1 -8.31 -18.32 0.71
N GLU A 2 -9.41 -17.77 1.20
CA GLU A 2 -9.89 -16.47 0.73
C GLU A 2 -9.02 -15.40 1.40
N VAL A 3 -8.19 -14.72 0.61
CA VAL A 3 -7.19 -13.75 1.09
C VAL A 3 -7.79 -12.36 0.98
N ASN A 4 -7.90 -11.66 2.11
CA ASN A 4 -8.41 -10.28 2.17
C ASN A 4 -7.49 -9.42 3.04
N ILE A 5 -6.49 -8.82 2.39
CA ILE A 5 -5.38 -8.09 3.01
C ILE A 5 -5.50 -6.61 2.64
N GLY A 6 -5.26 -5.73 3.60
CA GLY A 6 -5.50 -4.30 3.42
C GLY A 6 -5.37 -3.54 4.72
N VAL A 7 -4.58 -2.47 4.75
CA VAL A 7 -4.62 -1.46 5.81
C VAL A 7 -4.18 -0.14 5.23
N ILE A 8 -4.79 0.95 5.70
CA ILE A 8 -4.43 2.32 5.34
C ILE A 8 -2.99 2.63 5.75
N ASN A 9 -2.27 3.39 4.92
CA ASN A 9 -1.00 3.98 5.32
C ASN A 9 -1.23 5.14 6.32
N PRO A 10 -0.88 4.99 7.62
CA PRO A 10 -1.13 6.04 8.60
C PRO A 10 -0.28 7.29 8.34
N TYR A 11 0.89 7.14 7.71
CA TYR A 11 1.76 8.26 7.34
C TYR A 11 1.11 9.13 6.26
N ALA A 12 0.49 8.51 5.26
CA ALA A 12 -0.31 9.23 4.26
C ALA A 12 -1.55 9.87 4.89
N ALA A 13 -2.22 9.18 5.83
CA ALA A 13 -3.37 9.75 6.54
C ALA A 13 -2.97 11.02 7.31
N ALA A 14 -1.81 11.00 7.96
CA ALA A 14 -1.28 12.17 8.63
C ALA A 14 -0.91 13.30 7.66
N GLU A 15 -0.39 13.02 6.47
CA GLU A 15 -0.14 14.06 5.45
C GLU A 15 -1.43 14.71 4.95
N VAL A 16 -2.48 13.92 4.70
CA VAL A 16 -3.81 14.43 4.32
C VAL A 16 -4.41 15.29 5.44
N ILE A 17 -4.34 14.82 6.69
CA ILE A 17 -4.82 15.56 7.86
C ILE A 17 -4.01 16.85 8.06
N ALA A 18 -2.68 16.78 7.93
CA ALA A 18 -1.78 17.93 8.06
C ALA A 18 -1.82 18.89 6.85
N GLN A 19 -2.48 18.50 5.75
CA GLN A 19 -2.53 19.24 4.50
C GLN A 19 -1.15 19.59 3.94
N LYS A 20 -0.17 18.68 4.11
CA LYS A 20 1.16 18.79 3.49
C LYS A 20 1.89 17.44 3.43
N LYS A 21 2.76 17.27 2.43
CA LYS A 21 3.78 16.21 2.42
C LYS A 21 4.72 16.35 3.61
N ILE A 22 5.08 15.22 4.22
CA ILE A 22 6.02 15.15 5.35
C ILE A 22 7.16 14.20 4.94
N ASN A 23 8.41 14.63 5.09
CA ASN A 23 9.55 13.74 4.91
C ASN A 23 9.79 12.94 6.19
N TRP A 24 9.10 11.80 6.31
CA TRP A 24 9.12 10.96 7.50
C TRP A 24 10.49 10.39 7.86
N GLU A 25 11.38 10.18 6.88
CA GLU A 25 12.75 9.71 7.14
C GLU A 25 13.61 10.78 7.86
N GLN A 26 13.25 12.06 7.74
CA GLN A 26 13.93 13.17 8.43
C GLN A 26 13.28 13.55 9.77
N VAL A 27 12.18 12.90 10.15
CA VAL A 27 11.54 13.13 11.44
C VAL A 27 12.25 12.30 12.51
N ALA A 28 12.74 12.94 13.58
CA ALA A 28 13.47 12.25 14.65
C ALA A 28 12.60 11.24 15.41
N GLU A 29 11.35 11.60 15.72
CA GLU A 29 10.37 10.75 16.41
C GLU A 29 9.09 10.62 15.56
N PRO A 30 9.14 9.87 14.45
CA PRO A 30 8.06 9.85 13.46
C PRO A 30 6.75 9.33 14.06
N GLU A 31 6.80 8.33 14.95
CA GLU A 31 5.62 7.74 15.59
C GLU A 31 4.96 8.69 16.60
N VAL A 32 5.73 9.55 17.28
CA VAL A 32 5.21 10.58 18.19
C VAL A 32 4.49 11.66 17.38
N MET A 33 5.12 12.13 16.31
CA MET A 33 4.51 13.09 15.39
C MET A 33 3.25 12.52 14.72
N LEU A 34 3.29 11.24 14.33
CA LEU A 34 2.16 10.52 13.77
C LEU A 34 0.99 10.44 14.76
N ALA A 35 1.26 10.05 16.00
CA ALA A 35 0.29 10.03 17.10
C ALA A 35 -0.39 11.39 17.30
N GLU A 36 0.42 12.46 17.29
CA GLU A 36 -0.04 13.82 17.47
C GLU A 36 -0.93 14.34 16.33
N ILE A 37 -0.65 13.95 15.09
CA ILE A 37 -1.44 14.37 13.91
C ILE A 37 -2.73 13.56 13.84
N LEU A 38 -2.64 12.25 14.02
CA LEU A 38 -3.78 11.33 13.95
C LEU A 38 -4.69 11.45 15.18
N GLY A 39 -4.24 12.08 16.26
CA GLY A 39 -5.04 12.19 17.49
C GLY A 39 -5.23 10.84 18.19
N VAL A 40 -4.22 9.96 18.10
CA VAL A 40 -4.23 8.59 18.67
C VAL A 40 -2.91 8.36 19.39
N SER A 41 -2.89 7.55 20.46
CA SER A 41 -1.62 7.20 21.12
C SER A 41 -0.71 6.36 20.21
N ALA A 42 0.61 6.55 20.32
CA ALA A 42 1.59 5.89 19.44
C ALA A 42 1.47 4.37 19.45
N GLU A 43 1.17 3.78 20.62
CA GLU A 43 1.05 2.34 20.81
C GLU A 43 -0.15 1.74 20.07
N LYS A 44 -1.15 2.57 19.73
CA LYS A 44 -2.39 2.15 19.08
C LYS A 44 -2.41 2.41 17.58
N ILE A 45 -1.44 3.16 17.03
CA ILE A 45 -1.45 3.51 15.59
C ILE A 45 -1.41 2.24 14.73
N PHE A 46 -0.54 1.29 15.10
CA PHE A 46 -0.30 0.06 14.34
C PHE A 46 -1.16 -1.12 14.81
N ASP A 47 -2.17 -0.88 15.66
CA ASP A 47 -3.13 -1.88 16.10
C ASP A 47 -4.29 -1.99 15.10
N LEU A 48 -4.51 -3.16 14.52
CA LEU A 48 -5.59 -3.40 13.55
C LEU A 48 -6.99 -3.13 14.09
N ARG A 49 -7.19 -3.17 15.41
CA ARG A 49 -8.48 -2.82 16.03
C ARG A 49 -8.79 -1.33 15.90
N ASN A 50 -7.78 -0.51 15.63
CA ASN A 50 -7.91 0.91 15.42
C ASN A 50 -8.55 1.20 14.04
N PRO A 51 -9.68 1.93 13.99
CA PRO A 51 -10.36 2.23 12.74
C PRO A 51 -9.55 3.11 11.78
N ILE A 52 -8.45 3.73 12.21
CA ILE A 52 -7.59 4.50 11.27
C ILE A 52 -6.86 3.60 10.26
N LEU A 53 -6.57 2.34 10.63
CA LEU A 53 -5.89 1.39 9.74
C LEU A 53 -6.86 0.57 8.91
N ARG A 54 -7.97 0.14 9.53
CA ARG A 54 -8.97 -0.73 8.91
C ARG A 54 -10.36 -0.20 9.23
N PRO A 55 -10.79 0.94 8.66
CA PRO A 55 -12.09 1.52 8.99
C PRO A 55 -13.23 0.59 8.59
N ASP A 56 -13.08 -0.06 7.44
CA ASP A 56 -14.04 -0.92 6.75
C ASP A 56 -14.27 -2.30 7.42
N ALA A 57 -13.48 -2.67 8.42
CA ALA A 57 -13.62 -3.97 9.09
C ALA A 57 -13.23 -3.94 10.57
N GLU A 58 -13.88 -4.78 11.37
CA GLU A 58 -13.53 -5.04 12.77
C GLU A 58 -12.84 -6.39 12.92
N LEU A 59 -11.78 -6.44 13.71
CA LEU A 59 -11.11 -7.68 14.08
C LEU A 59 -11.89 -8.37 15.21
N SER A 60 -12.44 -9.54 14.91
CA SER A 60 -13.12 -10.41 15.86
C SER A 60 -12.12 -11.07 16.82
N ALA A 61 -12.62 -11.58 17.96
CA ALA A 61 -11.79 -12.24 18.96
C ALA A 61 -11.08 -13.52 18.45
N ASP A 62 -11.63 -14.15 17.42
CA ASP A 62 -11.04 -15.32 16.74
C ASP A 62 -9.99 -14.94 15.67
N GLY A 63 -9.69 -13.65 15.51
CA GLY A 63 -8.75 -13.14 14.52
C GLY A 63 -9.32 -12.95 13.12
N SER A 64 -10.61 -13.22 12.90
CA SER A 64 -11.28 -12.96 11.63
C SER A 64 -11.67 -11.48 11.48
N LEU A 65 -11.70 -10.98 10.24
CA LEU A 65 -12.17 -9.62 9.94
C LEU A 65 -13.64 -9.64 9.55
N LYS A 66 -14.45 -8.86 10.27
CA LYS A 66 -15.86 -8.61 9.96
C LYS A 66 -15.97 -7.30 9.19
N VAL A 67 -16.32 -7.39 7.91
CA VAL A 67 -16.57 -6.21 7.06
C VAL A 67 -17.80 -5.45 7.54
N LEU A 68 -17.70 -4.13 7.56
CA LEU A 68 -18.74 -3.19 7.98
C LEU A 68 -19.42 -2.53 6.77
N SER A 69 -20.68 -2.12 6.94
CA SER A 69 -21.32 -1.20 6.00
C SER A 69 -20.72 0.20 6.10
N GLU A 70 -21.00 1.05 5.10
CA GLU A 70 -20.58 2.46 5.11
C GLU A 70 -21.05 3.20 6.38
N ALA A 71 -22.33 3.05 6.74
CA ALA A 71 -22.90 3.67 7.93
C ALA A 71 -22.24 3.17 9.22
N GLN A 72 -22.04 1.85 9.34
CA GLN A 72 -21.35 1.26 10.50
C GLN A 72 -19.90 1.75 10.61
N THR A 73 -19.23 1.91 9.47
CA THR A 73 -17.86 2.41 9.40
C THR A 73 -17.79 3.88 9.83
N ALA A 74 -18.67 4.73 9.32
CA ALA A 74 -18.74 6.14 9.69
C ALA A 74 -19.02 6.32 11.19
N ASP A 75 -20.00 5.57 11.73
CA ASP A 75 -20.32 5.58 13.16
C ASP A 75 -19.14 5.12 14.03
N ARG A 76 -18.39 4.11 13.56
CA ARG A 76 -17.19 3.62 14.25
C ARG A 76 -16.09 4.67 14.31
N ILE A 77 -15.80 5.36 13.20
CA ILE A 77 -14.82 6.44 13.14
C ILE A 77 -15.23 7.61 14.04
N ASN A 78 -16.49 8.04 13.97
CA ASN A 78 -17.02 9.11 14.81
C ASN A 78 -16.87 8.79 16.31
N ARG A 79 -17.31 7.61 16.74
CA ARG A 79 -17.17 7.16 18.14
C ARG A 79 -15.71 7.07 18.58
N PHE A 80 -14.83 6.58 17.69
CA PHE A 80 -13.41 6.49 17.98
C PHE A 80 -12.80 7.86 18.28
N TYR A 81 -13.01 8.86 17.42
CA TYR A 81 -12.46 10.20 17.64
C TYR A 81 -13.13 10.96 18.79
N GLN A 82 -14.39 10.68 19.11
CA GLN A 82 -15.06 11.22 20.31
C GLN A 82 -14.49 10.67 21.62
N THR A 83 -13.93 9.46 21.60
CA THR A 83 -13.40 8.78 22.79
C THR A 83 -11.89 8.98 22.96
N GLN A 84 -11.19 9.56 21.98
CA GLN A 84 -9.77 9.86 22.13
C GLN A 84 -9.56 11.06 23.05
N SER A 85 -8.71 10.90 24.06
CA SER A 85 -8.22 12.01 24.87
C SER A 85 -7.31 12.91 24.02
N PRO A 86 -7.28 14.23 24.27
CA PRO A 86 -6.30 15.11 23.64
C PRO A 86 -4.89 14.61 23.94
N VAL A 87 -4.12 14.28 22.90
CA VAL A 87 -2.69 13.94 23.07
C VAL A 87 -1.96 15.19 23.55
N ALA A 88 -1.33 15.11 24.73
CA ALA A 88 -0.57 16.22 25.31
C ALA A 88 0.51 16.66 24.32
N THR A 89 0.48 17.94 23.95
CA THR A 89 1.44 18.55 23.03
C THR A 89 2.82 18.59 23.67
N ARG A 90 3.74 17.74 23.21
CA ARG A 90 5.13 18.16 23.22
C ARG A 90 5.27 19.05 21.99
N SER A 91 5.59 20.32 22.18
CA SER A 91 5.66 21.25 21.04
C SER A 91 6.57 20.66 19.96
N ILE A 92 6.01 20.29 18.81
CA ILE A 92 6.78 20.01 17.59
C ILE A 92 7.26 21.37 17.05
N GLY A 93 8.11 22.04 17.84
CA GLY A 93 8.61 23.39 17.58
C GLY A 93 9.50 23.46 16.34
N ALA A 94 9.99 22.31 15.86
CA ALA A 94 10.93 22.24 14.76
C ALA A 94 10.29 22.29 13.36
N GLN A 95 8.98 22.03 13.19
CA GLN A 95 8.38 21.86 11.84
C GLN A 95 7.22 22.82 11.49
N ARG A 96 6.98 23.88 12.29
CA ARG A 96 5.96 24.92 12.02
C ARG A 96 4.56 24.37 11.66
N LEU A 97 4.20 23.20 12.17
CA LEU A 97 2.88 22.60 11.94
C LEU A 97 1.84 23.31 12.80
N ARG A 98 0.99 24.13 12.17
CA ARG A 98 -0.18 24.74 12.83
C ARG A 98 -1.30 23.70 12.97
N LEU A 99 -1.10 22.70 13.83
CA LEU A 99 -2.08 21.63 14.09
C LEU A 99 -3.33 22.10 14.85
N GLY A 100 -3.37 23.34 15.34
CA GLY A 100 -4.41 23.85 16.22
C GLY A 100 -5.84 23.82 15.64
N THR A 101 -6.01 23.95 14.32
CA THR A 101 -7.33 23.94 13.66
C THR A 101 -7.81 22.53 13.31
N ILE A 102 -6.88 21.62 13.01
CA ILE A 102 -7.14 20.27 12.50
C ILE A 102 -7.56 19.29 13.63
N ARG A 103 -7.16 19.57 14.89
CA ARG A 103 -7.37 18.67 16.03
C ARG A 103 -8.79 18.62 16.61
N LYS A 104 -9.79 19.21 15.96
CA LYS A 104 -11.19 18.98 16.37
C LYS A 104 -11.58 17.56 15.93
N SER A 105 -12.04 16.73 16.87
CA SER A 105 -12.44 15.33 16.59
C SER A 105 -13.41 15.20 15.42
N VAL A 106 -14.35 16.14 15.28
CA VAL A 106 -15.28 16.24 14.15
C VAL A 106 -14.56 16.42 12.81
N VAL A 107 -13.50 17.23 12.77
CA VAL A 107 -12.72 17.47 11.55
C VAL A 107 -11.92 16.21 11.17
N LEU A 108 -11.31 15.52 12.14
CA LEU A 108 -10.59 14.27 11.90
C LEU A 108 -11.53 13.16 11.41
N SER A 109 -12.72 13.04 11.99
CA SER A 109 -13.68 12.04 11.58
C SER A 109 -14.22 12.32 10.17
N GLU A 110 -14.58 13.57 9.85
CA GLU A 110 -15.01 13.98 8.51
C GLU A 110 -13.94 13.70 7.45
N ILE A 111 -12.68 14.06 7.69
CA ILE A 111 -11.58 13.81 6.75
C ILE A 111 -11.43 12.29 6.49
N MET A 112 -11.43 11.47 7.54
CA MET A 112 -11.29 10.02 7.39
C MET A 112 -12.49 9.39 6.69
N ILE A 113 -13.72 9.85 6.99
CA ILE A 113 -14.95 9.34 6.37
C ILE A 113 -14.95 9.67 4.87
N ASN A 114 -14.69 10.93 4.50
CA ASN A 114 -14.68 11.35 3.10
C ASN A 114 -13.58 10.68 2.29
N THR A 115 -12.48 10.28 2.93
CA THR A 115 -11.31 9.71 2.27
C THR A 115 -11.35 8.19 2.15
N ALA A 116 -11.75 7.48 3.20
CA ALA A 116 -11.60 6.02 3.27
C ALA A 116 -12.92 5.25 3.34
N VAL A 117 -14.06 5.95 3.46
CA VAL A 117 -15.35 5.31 3.79
C VAL A 117 -16.41 5.58 2.75
N LEU A 118 -16.61 6.85 2.38
CA LEU A 118 -17.72 7.29 1.55
C LEU A 118 -17.71 6.56 0.20
N ARG A 119 -18.70 5.71 -0.06
CA ARG A 119 -18.71 4.86 -1.26
C ARG A 119 -19.63 5.35 -2.36
N THR A 120 -20.47 6.36 -2.14
CA THR A 120 -21.53 6.87 -3.06
C THR A 120 -21.52 6.17 -4.43
N ALA A 121 -22.12 4.99 -4.52
CA ALA A 121 -21.97 4.12 -5.68
C ALA A 121 -23.31 3.94 -6.39
N ILE A 122 -23.44 4.62 -7.51
CA ILE A 122 -24.24 4.19 -8.66
C ILE A 122 -23.23 4.16 -9.81
N ALA A 123 -23.17 3.10 -10.61
CA ALA A 123 -22.10 2.86 -11.60
C ALA A 123 -21.87 4.01 -12.61
N SER A 124 -22.82 4.94 -12.72
CA SER A 124 -22.83 6.07 -13.64
C SER A 124 -22.73 7.44 -12.96
N THR A 125 -22.47 7.50 -11.64
CA THR A 125 -22.30 8.76 -10.91
C THR A 125 -20.83 8.98 -10.56
N PRO A 126 -20.25 10.14 -10.90
CA PRO A 126 -18.91 10.50 -10.47
C PRO A 126 -18.76 10.46 -8.94
N TRP A 127 -17.72 9.78 -8.45
CA TRP A 127 -17.36 9.81 -7.04
C TRP A 127 -16.47 11.03 -6.77
N THR A 128 -17.05 12.09 -6.22
CA THR A 128 -16.36 13.36 -5.93
C THR A 128 -16.63 13.81 -4.49
N PRO A 129 -15.88 13.31 -3.49
CA PRO A 129 -16.07 13.73 -2.11
C PRO A 129 -15.87 15.25 -1.94
N PRO A 130 -16.60 15.90 -1.02
CA PRO A 130 -16.61 17.36 -0.91
C PRO A 130 -15.24 18.00 -0.67
N ASP A 131 -14.34 17.29 -0.01
CA ASP A 131 -13.01 17.75 0.39
C ASP A 131 -11.90 17.36 -0.59
N LYS A 132 -12.26 16.92 -1.79
CA LYS A 132 -11.33 16.53 -2.85
C LYS A 132 -11.50 17.39 -4.10
N ASP A 133 -10.39 17.60 -4.79
CA ASP A 133 -10.35 18.02 -6.19
C ASP A 133 -9.77 16.88 -7.03
N TRP A 134 -9.99 16.94 -8.35
CA TRP A 134 -9.38 16.03 -9.32
C TRP A 134 -8.41 16.82 -10.17
N VAL A 135 -7.14 16.52 -10.03
CA VAL A 135 -6.04 17.34 -10.56
C VAL A 135 -5.03 16.43 -11.23
N ASP A 136 -4.48 16.91 -12.34
CA ASP A 136 -3.28 16.34 -12.94
C ASP A 136 -2.06 16.85 -12.17
N MET A 137 -1.31 15.91 -11.58
CA MET A 137 -0.25 16.21 -10.63
C MET A 137 1.17 16.11 -11.23
N GLY A 138 1.27 15.83 -12.53
CA GLY A 138 2.54 15.69 -13.25
C GLY A 138 2.49 14.58 -14.29
N ASP A 139 3.63 14.30 -14.91
CA ASP A 139 3.71 13.41 -16.05
C ASP A 139 3.49 11.94 -15.64
N TYR A 140 2.80 11.17 -16.51
CA TYR A 140 2.50 9.76 -16.21
C TYR A 140 3.76 8.92 -16.01
N PHE A 141 4.74 9.03 -16.92
CA PHE A 141 6.06 8.45 -16.77
C PHE A 141 7.11 9.55 -16.88
N GLU A 142 7.91 9.71 -15.83
CA GLU A 142 9.16 10.47 -15.90
C GLU A 142 10.32 9.54 -16.32
N ASP A 143 10.23 8.25 -15.95
CA ASP A 143 11.20 7.20 -16.25
C ASP A 143 10.50 5.83 -16.51
N VAL A 144 11.22 4.71 -16.41
CA VAL A 144 10.61 3.35 -16.43
C VAL A 144 9.95 3.05 -15.08
N ALA A 145 8.85 2.29 -15.07
CA ALA A 145 8.23 1.85 -13.83
C ALA A 145 9.22 1.09 -12.93
N GLU A 146 9.55 1.67 -11.77
CA GLU A 146 10.45 1.12 -10.78
C GLU A 146 9.71 0.52 -9.58
N LEU A 147 10.46 -0.22 -8.74
CA LEU A 147 9.90 -0.90 -7.58
C LEU A 147 9.47 0.07 -6.47
N ASN A 148 10.10 1.26 -6.43
CA ASN A 148 9.96 2.22 -5.35
C ASN A 148 8.84 3.22 -5.58
N ASP A 149 8.43 3.42 -6.84
CA ASP A 149 7.42 4.38 -7.23
C ASP A 149 6.12 4.13 -6.45
N PRO A 150 5.56 2.91 -6.39
CA PRO A 150 4.29 2.72 -5.72
C PRO A 150 4.41 2.96 -4.21
N ILE A 151 3.91 4.12 -3.76
CA ILE A 151 3.71 4.48 -2.36
C ILE A 151 2.21 4.51 -2.09
N GLN A 152 1.78 3.69 -1.14
CA GLN A 152 0.38 3.60 -0.75
C GLN A 152 -0.12 4.87 -0.03
N GLY A 153 -1.34 5.29 -0.34
CA GLY A 153 -2.02 6.40 0.34
C GLY A 153 -3.02 5.98 1.43
N VAL A 154 -4.07 6.78 1.58
CA VAL A 154 -5.13 6.61 2.60
C VAL A 154 -6.22 5.64 2.15
N LEU A 155 -5.80 4.46 1.69
CA LEU A 155 -6.67 3.39 1.23
C LEU A 155 -6.15 2.03 1.69
N GLY A 156 -7.06 1.10 1.99
CA GLY A 156 -6.72 -0.25 2.45
C GLY A 156 -6.33 -1.21 1.32
N ASP A 157 -5.60 -0.74 0.31
CA ASP A 157 -5.29 -1.45 -0.94
C ASP A 157 -3.83 -1.89 -1.05
N CYS A 158 -3.13 -2.04 0.08
CA CYS A 158 -1.73 -2.50 0.12
C CYS A 158 -1.45 -3.74 -0.73
N TYR A 159 -2.45 -4.61 -0.92
CA TYR A 159 -2.36 -5.79 -1.78
C TYR A 159 -2.08 -5.43 -3.24
N PHE A 160 -2.69 -4.35 -3.74
CA PHE A 160 -2.52 -3.86 -5.09
C PHE A 160 -1.21 -3.07 -5.24
N ILE A 161 -0.89 -2.20 -4.28
CA ILE A 161 0.39 -1.46 -4.28
C ILE A 161 1.59 -2.41 -4.22
N ALA A 162 1.55 -3.43 -3.36
CA ALA A 162 2.58 -4.47 -3.28
C ALA A 162 2.66 -5.28 -4.59
N ALA A 163 1.52 -5.56 -5.23
CA ALA A 163 1.49 -6.23 -6.52
C ALA A 163 2.11 -5.38 -7.63
N MET A 164 1.79 -4.09 -7.72
CA MET A 164 2.39 -3.16 -8.68
C MET A 164 3.91 -3.12 -8.52
N ALA A 165 4.42 -2.92 -7.29
CA ALA A 165 5.85 -2.92 -7.02
C ALA A 165 6.51 -4.28 -7.35
N SER A 166 5.85 -5.40 -7.07
CA SER A 166 6.35 -6.73 -7.42
C SER A 166 6.36 -6.98 -8.94
N VAL A 167 5.39 -6.45 -9.68
CA VAL A 167 5.34 -6.54 -11.14
C VAL A 167 6.41 -5.65 -11.77
N ALA A 168 6.51 -4.38 -11.37
CA ALA A 168 7.57 -3.48 -11.84
C ALA A 168 8.96 -4.06 -11.53
N TRP A 169 9.11 -4.69 -10.35
CA TRP A 169 10.34 -5.37 -9.99
C TRP A 169 10.61 -6.63 -10.80
N ALA A 170 9.66 -7.53 -11.02
CA ALA A 170 9.95 -8.77 -11.74
C ALA A 170 9.95 -8.61 -13.26
N ARG A 171 9.06 -7.76 -13.78
CA ARG A 171 8.76 -7.52 -15.20
C ARG A 171 8.63 -6.01 -15.46
N PRO A 172 9.73 -5.23 -15.44
CA PRO A 172 9.69 -3.74 -15.47
C PRO A 172 8.92 -3.16 -16.66
N TYR A 173 8.95 -3.83 -17.81
CA TYR A 173 8.21 -3.38 -18.99
C TYR A 173 6.72 -3.75 -18.98
N ALA A 174 6.24 -4.56 -18.04
CA ALA A 174 4.84 -5.01 -18.05
C ALA A 174 3.88 -3.85 -17.81
N ILE A 175 4.18 -2.96 -16.85
CA ILE A 175 3.35 -1.78 -16.56
C ILE A 175 3.40 -0.79 -17.74
N VAL A 176 4.59 -0.46 -18.24
CA VAL A 176 4.71 0.41 -19.42
C VAL A 176 3.96 -0.18 -20.63
N ASN A 177 4.07 -1.49 -20.84
CA ASN A 177 3.42 -2.17 -21.95
C ASN A 177 1.92 -2.44 -21.75
N MET A 178 1.35 -2.29 -20.56
CA MET A 178 -0.10 -2.48 -20.38
C MET A 178 -0.90 -1.21 -20.70
N THR A 179 -0.25 -0.05 -20.61
CA THR A 179 -0.86 1.26 -20.85
C THR A 179 -0.65 1.71 -22.29
N ARG A 180 -1.72 2.12 -22.96
CA ARG A 180 -1.68 2.65 -24.33
C ARG A 180 -2.41 3.98 -24.41
N PRO A 181 -1.97 4.92 -25.26
CA PRO A 181 -2.79 6.06 -25.60
C PRO A 181 -4.14 5.62 -26.14
N SER A 182 -5.22 6.17 -25.60
CA SER A 182 -6.55 6.01 -26.16
C SER A 182 -6.70 6.86 -27.42
N ALA A 183 -7.55 6.42 -28.35
CA ALA A 183 -7.92 7.18 -29.53
C ALA A 183 -8.69 8.48 -29.20
N TRP A 184 -9.16 8.63 -27.95
CA TRP A 184 -9.91 9.79 -27.48
C TRP A 184 -9.04 10.83 -26.76
N GLY A 185 -7.79 10.50 -26.44
CA GLY A 185 -6.84 11.41 -25.81
C GLY A 185 -5.98 12.16 -26.84
N ASN A 186 -5.27 13.18 -26.38
CA ASN A 186 -4.25 13.90 -27.14
C ASN A 186 -3.08 14.29 -26.23
N GLU A 187 -2.04 14.92 -26.77
CA GLU A 187 -0.83 15.29 -26.02
C GLU A 187 -1.09 16.29 -24.88
N GLU A 188 -2.11 17.15 -24.99
CA GLU A 188 -2.47 18.12 -23.95
C GLU A 188 -3.45 17.55 -22.90
N GLN A 189 -4.17 16.47 -23.27
CA GLN A 189 -5.13 15.78 -22.42
C GLN A 189 -5.04 14.27 -22.68
N PRO A 190 -3.99 13.61 -22.15
CA PRO A 190 -3.77 12.20 -22.38
C PRO A 190 -4.88 11.37 -21.72
N ILE A 191 -5.27 10.31 -22.44
CA ILE A 191 -6.18 9.28 -21.93
C ILE A 191 -5.48 7.94 -22.06
N HIS A 192 -5.38 7.24 -20.95
CA HIS A 192 -4.69 5.97 -20.82
C HIS A 192 -5.68 4.82 -20.91
N LYS A 193 -5.49 3.95 -21.90
CA LYS A 193 -6.13 2.65 -21.98
C LYS A 193 -5.29 1.61 -21.23
N VAL A 194 -5.80 1.15 -20.11
CA VAL A 194 -5.14 0.18 -19.21
C VAL A 194 -5.88 -1.16 -19.29
N ASN A 195 -5.16 -2.27 -19.39
CA ASN A 195 -5.73 -3.60 -19.49
C ASN A 195 -5.59 -4.38 -18.18
N PHE A 196 -6.67 -5.03 -17.73
CA PHE A 196 -6.66 -5.95 -16.58
C PHE A 196 -7.24 -7.32 -16.96
N TYR A 197 -6.87 -8.35 -16.22
CA TYR A 197 -7.33 -9.73 -16.46
C TYR A 197 -8.22 -10.19 -15.31
N LYS A 198 -9.52 -10.37 -15.55
CA LYS A 198 -10.45 -10.77 -14.48
C LYS A 198 -10.02 -12.11 -13.86
N ASN A 199 -9.80 -12.13 -12.54
CA ASN A 199 -9.27 -13.28 -11.80
C ASN A 199 -7.88 -13.77 -12.29
N GLY A 200 -7.14 -12.93 -13.01
CA GLY A 200 -5.80 -13.22 -13.50
C GLY A 200 -5.70 -14.05 -14.78
N ALA A 201 -6.82 -14.31 -15.47
CA ALA A 201 -6.86 -15.12 -16.68
C ALA A 201 -7.88 -14.61 -17.70
N GLY A 202 -7.86 -15.18 -18.90
CA GLY A 202 -8.80 -14.86 -19.97
C GLY A 202 -8.41 -13.62 -20.77
N GLU A 203 -9.41 -13.01 -21.41
CA GLU A 203 -9.21 -11.84 -22.24
C GLU A 203 -8.95 -10.58 -21.40
N ALA A 204 -8.05 -9.74 -21.91
CA ALA A 204 -7.78 -8.42 -21.34
C ALA A 204 -9.03 -7.54 -21.38
N GLN A 205 -9.37 -6.94 -20.24
CA GLN A 205 -10.45 -5.99 -20.07
C GLN A 205 -9.86 -4.60 -19.97
N ALA A 206 -10.10 -3.79 -21.01
CA ALA A 206 -9.60 -2.43 -21.07
C ALA A 206 -10.49 -1.47 -20.29
N VAL A 207 -9.87 -0.52 -19.61
CA VAL A 207 -10.50 0.69 -19.07
C VAL A 207 -9.72 1.91 -19.53
N GLU A 208 -10.43 3.01 -19.75
CA GLU A 208 -9.83 4.29 -20.13
C GLU A 208 -9.92 5.26 -18.96
N VAL A 209 -8.81 5.92 -18.62
CA VAL A 209 -8.74 6.93 -17.57
C VAL A 209 -7.93 8.14 -18.02
N THR A 210 -8.31 9.34 -17.59
CA THR A 210 -7.43 10.52 -17.66
C THR A 210 -6.39 10.47 -16.54
N GLU A 211 -5.41 11.38 -16.58
CA GLU A 211 -4.42 11.58 -15.52
C GLU A 211 -4.94 12.35 -14.29
N LEU A 212 -6.19 12.80 -14.31
CA LEU A 212 -6.80 13.47 -13.15
C LEU A 212 -6.94 12.48 -11.98
N VAL A 213 -6.36 12.80 -10.83
CA VAL A 213 -6.38 11.97 -9.62
C VAL A 213 -6.91 12.77 -8.43
N PRO A 214 -7.54 12.11 -7.42
CA PRO A 214 -8.11 12.83 -6.30
C PRO A 214 -7.02 13.35 -5.35
N VAL A 215 -7.08 14.64 -5.03
CA VAL A 215 -6.16 15.34 -4.14
C VAL A 215 -6.92 16.09 -3.04
N SER A 216 -6.25 16.37 -1.91
CA SER A 216 -6.88 17.03 -0.76
C SER A 216 -7.14 18.51 -1.01
N LYS A 217 -8.28 19.04 -0.55
CA LYS A 217 -8.50 20.50 -0.46
C LYS A 217 -7.94 21.08 0.83
N PRO A 218 -7.42 22.32 0.82
CA PRO A 218 -7.18 23.19 -0.35
C PRO A 218 -5.76 23.05 -0.93
N ALA A 219 -4.90 22.24 -0.31
CA ALA A 219 -3.45 22.24 -0.59
C ALA A 219 -3.02 21.30 -1.72
N HIS A 220 -3.96 20.54 -2.31
CA HIS A 220 -3.73 19.57 -3.39
C HIS A 220 -2.63 18.55 -3.07
N ASN A 221 -2.68 17.97 -1.87
CA ASN A 221 -1.79 16.86 -1.53
C ASN A 221 -2.34 15.52 -2.02
N TRP A 222 -1.43 14.59 -2.27
CA TRP A 222 -1.73 13.19 -2.53
C TRP A 222 -2.63 12.58 -1.45
N VAL A 223 -3.67 11.87 -1.89
CA VAL A 223 -4.62 11.17 -1.01
C VAL A 223 -4.44 9.67 -1.10
N TYR A 224 -4.35 9.12 -2.31
CA TYR A 224 -4.15 7.69 -2.54
C TYR A 224 -2.74 7.41 -3.04
N ALA A 225 -2.54 6.41 -3.90
CA ALA A 225 -1.22 6.07 -4.41
C ALA A 225 -0.51 7.28 -5.03
N ARG A 226 0.81 7.30 -4.89
CA ARG A 226 1.70 8.29 -5.51
C ARG A 226 3.02 7.63 -5.89
N SER A 227 3.79 8.27 -6.77
CA SER A 227 5.20 7.91 -6.97
C SER A 227 6.07 8.38 -5.78
N LEU A 228 7.17 7.67 -5.54
CA LEU A 228 8.27 8.17 -4.72
C LEU A 228 8.94 9.36 -5.41
N ASP A 229 9.08 9.29 -6.73
CA ASP A 229 9.68 10.32 -7.56
C ASP A 229 8.68 11.46 -7.81
N ALA A 230 9.18 12.68 -7.69
CA ALA A 230 8.34 13.87 -7.80
C ALA A 230 8.04 14.15 -9.27
N GLY A 231 6.77 14.39 -9.59
CA GLY A 231 6.30 14.60 -10.96
C GLY A 231 5.68 13.34 -11.57
N GLU A 232 6.12 12.16 -11.16
CA GLU A 232 5.63 10.91 -11.73
C GLU A 232 4.28 10.47 -11.15
N THR A 233 3.32 10.14 -12.03
CA THR A 233 1.94 9.84 -11.62
C THR A 233 1.45 8.42 -11.95
N TRP A 234 2.26 7.56 -12.59
CA TRP A 234 1.79 6.23 -13.00
C TRP A 234 1.17 5.38 -11.88
N PRO A 235 1.68 5.36 -10.63
CA PRO A 235 1.05 4.53 -9.59
C PRO A 235 -0.36 5.03 -9.25
N ALA A 236 -0.56 6.34 -9.23
CA ALA A 236 -1.84 6.98 -8.93
C ALA A 236 -2.86 6.71 -10.05
N VAL A 237 -2.45 6.86 -11.29
CA VAL A 237 -3.31 6.60 -12.46
C VAL A 237 -3.61 5.11 -12.63
N MET A 238 -2.68 4.22 -12.29
CA MET A 238 -2.90 2.78 -12.26
C MET A 238 -3.92 2.37 -11.18
N GLU A 239 -3.82 2.92 -9.97
CA GLU A 239 -4.80 2.73 -8.90
C GLU A 239 -6.19 3.24 -9.29
N LYS A 240 -6.27 4.40 -9.96
CA LYS A 240 -7.51 4.93 -10.55
C LYS A 240 -8.13 3.95 -11.54
N ALA A 241 -7.33 3.47 -12.50
CA ALA A 241 -7.78 2.52 -13.51
C ALA A 241 -8.28 1.22 -12.87
N TYR A 242 -7.57 0.73 -11.85
CA TYR A 242 -7.95 -0.47 -11.11
C TYR A 242 -9.26 -0.26 -10.34
N ALA A 243 -9.44 0.87 -9.66
CA ALA A 243 -10.69 1.23 -8.99
C ALA A 243 -11.87 1.28 -9.99
N LYS A 244 -11.68 1.91 -11.14
CA LYS A 244 -12.68 1.98 -12.21
C LYS A 244 -13.07 0.59 -12.72
N TRP A 245 -12.08 -0.24 -13.02
CA TRP A 245 -12.28 -1.60 -13.50
C TRP A 245 -13.01 -2.48 -12.49
N ARG A 246 -12.52 -2.54 -11.24
CA ARG A 246 -13.09 -3.36 -10.16
C ARG A 246 -14.52 -2.99 -9.80
N THR A 247 -14.87 -1.70 -9.90
CA THR A 247 -16.21 -1.21 -9.59
C THR A 247 -17.13 -1.14 -10.80
N SER A 248 -16.65 -1.51 -11.99
CA SER A 248 -17.40 -1.37 -13.25
C SER A 248 -17.95 0.05 -13.44
N ASN A 249 -17.19 1.06 -12.99
CA ASN A 249 -17.59 2.46 -13.05
C ASN A 249 -17.41 2.98 -14.49
N SER A 250 -18.43 3.64 -15.02
CA SER A 250 -18.41 4.15 -16.40
C SER A 250 -17.83 5.56 -16.52
N THR A 251 -17.59 6.25 -15.41
CA THR A 251 -17.06 7.62 -15.34
C THR A 251 -15.54 7.61 -15.21
N ASP A 252 -14.93 8.79 -15.31
CA ASP A 252 -13.50 8.98 -14.99
C ASP A 252 -13.23 9.18 -13.49
N PHE A 253 -14.27 9.09 -12.65
CA PHE A 253 -14.21 9.39 -11.23
C PHE A 253 -14.68 8.17 -10.42
N PRO A 254 -13.88 7.08 -10.38
CA PRO A 254 -14.24 5.87 -9.68
C PRO A 254 -14.19 6.03 -8.16
N ASN A 255 -14.94 5.18 -7.46
CA ASN A 255 -14.90 5.09 -6.01
C ASN A 255 -13.70 4.25 -5.54
N TYR A 256 -12.73 4.90 -4.91
CA TYR A 256 -11.52 4.27 -4.37
C TYR A 256 -11.78 3.41 -3.13
N PRO A 257 -12.52 3.87 -2.09
CA PRO A 257 -12.87 3.02 -0.93
C PRO A 257 -13.42 1.62 -1.25
N ALA A 258 -14.01 1.42 -2.42
CA ALA A 258 -14.53 0.12 -2.86
C ALA A 258 -13.46 -0.95 -3.15
N ILE A 259 -12.20 -0.57 -3.39
CA ILE A 259 -11.11 -1.54 -3.61
C ILE A 259 -10.31 -1.87 -2.35
N ALA A 260 -10.70 -1.35 -1.18
CA ALA A 260 -10.07 -1.68 0.09
C ALA A 260 -10.22 -3.17 0.42
N GLY A 261 -9.09 -3.83 0.70
CA GLY A 261 -9.05 -5.26 0.96
C GLY A 261 -9.04 -6.12 -0.30
N GLY A 262 -8.02 -6.96 -0.44
CA GLY A 262 -7.92 -7.86 -1.58
C GLY A 262 -6.82 -8.90 -1.45
N ASP A 263 -6.66 -9.68 -2.52
CA ASP A 263 -5.67 -10.74 -2.62
C ASP A 263 -4.46 -10.23 -3.41
N PRO A 264 -3.26 -10.12 -2.79
CA PRO A 264 -2.08 -9.56 -3.46
C PRO A 264 -1.56 -10.46 -4.59
N VAL A 265 -1.75 -11.78 -4.50
CA VAL A 265 -1.32 -12.72 -5.55
C VAL A 265 -2.27 -12.61 -6.74
N ASN A 266 -3.57 -12.51 -6.47
CA ASN A 266 -4.55 -12.27 -7.52
C ASN A 266 -4.34 -10.90 -8.18
N ALA A 267 -4.02 -9.85 -7.43
CA ALA A 267 -3.69 -8.55 -8.00
C ALA A 267 -2.49 -8.59 -8.95
N CYS A 268 -1.43 -9.34 -8.62
CA CYS A 268 -0.33 -9.58 -9.55
C CYS A 268 -0.84 -10.19 -10.87
N ALA A 269 -1.68 -11.23 -10.78
CA ALA A 269 -2.23 -11.88 -11.96
C ALA A 269 -3.23 -11.00 -12.72
N GLU A 270 -3.99 -10.14 -12.05
CA GLU A 270 -4.89 -9.18 -12.70
C GLU A 270 -4.11 -8.12 -13.52
N ILE A 271 -2.87 -7.83 -13.15
CA ILE A 271 -1.97 -6.93 -13.90
C ILE A 271 -1.34 -7.63 -15.11
N ILE A 272 -0.78 -8.83 -14.92
CA ILE A 272 0.07 -9.47 -15.95
C ILE A 272 -0.53 -10.70 -16.66
N SER A 273 -1.65 -11.22 -16.17
CA SER A 273 -2.11 -12.60 -16.37
C SER A 273 -1.06 -13.64 -15.96
N GLY A 274 -1.50 -14.78 -15.42
CA GLY A 274 -0.57 -15.87 -15.10
C GLY A 274 -1.10 -16.85 -14.07
N GLU A 275 -0.37 -17.94 -13.91
CA GLU A 275 -0.71 -18.97 -12.94
C GLU A 275 -0.35 -18.52 -11.53
N LYS A 276 -1.31 -18.61 -10.62
CA LYS A 276 -1.16 -18.18 -9.22
C LYS A 276 -0.79 -19.37 -8.36
N THR A 277 0.32 -19.27 -7.63
CA THR A 277 0.69 -20.24 -6.60
C THR A 277 0.67 -19.57 -5.23
N TYR A 278 0.01 -20.21 -4.26
CA TYR A 278 -0.10 -19.74 -2.88
C TYR A 278 0.62 -20.72 -1.94
N VAL A 279 1.40 -20.18 -1.01
CA VAL A 279 2.16 -20.94 -0.01
C VAL A 279 1.76 -20.45 1.37
N SER A 280 1.09 -21.31 2.14
CA SER A 280 0.89 -21.10 3.58
C SER A 280 2.23 -21.28 4.31
N HIS A 281 2.53 -20.38 5.25
CA HIS A 281 3.75 -20.50 6.07
C HIS A 281 3.57 -21.44 7.27
N SER A 282 2.32 -21.75 7.62
CA SER A 282 2.03 -22.76 8.65
C SER A 282 2.57 -24.12 8.22
N GLY A 283 3.36 -24.75 9.09
CA GLY A 283 4.02 -26.04 8.82
C GLY A 283 5.22 -25.96 7.87
N LYS A 284 5.70 -24.76 7.52
CA LYS A 284 6.94 -24.54 6.77
C LYS A 284 8.05 -24.07 7.68
N THR A 285 9.29 -24.42 7.34
CA THR A 285 10.48 -23.85 7.94
C THR A 285 10.90 -22.58 7.20
N GLY A 286 11.75 -21.75 7.82
CA GLY A 286 12.37 -20.63 7.11
C GLY A 286 13.17 -21.06 5.87
N ASP A 287 13.74 -22.27 5.89
CA ASP A 287 14.47 -22.80 4.74
C ASP A 287 13.55 -23.16 3.56
N ASP A 288 12.39 -23.74 3.84
CA ASP A 288 11.39 -24.03 2.81
C ASP A 288 10.96 -22.75 2.08
N LEU A 289 10.72 -21.67 2.84
CA LEU A 289 10.29 -20.38 2.30
C LEU A 289 11.42 -19.68 1.54
N TRP A 290 12.66 -19.75 2.04
CA TRP A 290 13.82 -19.21 1.33
C TRP A 290 14.08 -19.97 0.03
N THR A 291 13.93 -21.30 0.03
CA THR A 291 14.05 -22.14 -1.17
C THR A 291 12.95 -21.80 -2.18
N PHE A 292 11.71 -21.59 -1.73
CA PHE A 292 10.61 -21.14 -2.57
C PHE A 292 10.88 -19.79 -3.25
N VAL A 293 11.37 -18.78 -2.51
CA VAL A 293 11.73 -17.49 -3.12
C VAL A 293 12.87 -17.65 -4.14
N ARG A 294 13.85 -18.51 -3.85
CA ARG A 294 14.96 -18.81 -4.76
C ARG A 294 14.52 -19.50 -6.05
N SER A 295 13.56 -20.41 -6.00
CA SER A 295 13.08 -21.11 -7.20
C SER A 295 12.38 -20.19 -8.19
N HIS A 296 11.98 -18.99 -7.77
CA HIS A 296 11.40 -17.95 -8.61
C HIS A 296 12.32 -16.73 -8.78
N SER A 297 13.62 -16.91 -8.54
CA SER A 297 14.64 -15.87 -8.64
C SER A 297 15.71 -16.22 -9.67
N LEU A 298 16.24 -15.21 -10.34
CA LEU A 298 17.49 -15.29 -11.09
C LEU A 298 18.55 -14.48 -10.34
N SER A 299 19.72 -15.08 -10.09
CA SER A 299 20.70 -14.55 -9.14
C SER A 299 20.05 -14.34 -7.77
N ARG A 300 19.92 -13.10 -7.29
CA ARG A 300 19.29 -12.75 -6.00
C ARG A 300 17.88 -12.17 -6.13
N ARG A 301 17.44 -11.84 -7.34
CA ARG A 301 16.21 -11.09 -7.62
C ARG A 301 15.09 -12.00 -8.10
N THR A 302 13.88 -11.77 -7.64
CA THR A 302 12.68 -12.42 -8.19
C THR A 302 12.46 -12.05 -9.65
N VAL A 303 12.16 -13.05 -10.49
CA VAL A 303 11.83 -12.87 -11.93
C VAL A 303 10.35 -13.15 -12.22
N ASN A 304 9.65 -13.69 -11.24
CA ASN A 304 8.20 -13.78 -11.21
C ASN A 304 7.69 -12.85 -10.11
N PRO A 305 6.61 -12.07 -10.31
CA PRO A 305 6.07 -11.22 -9.26
C PRO A 305 5.70 -12.06 -8.03
N MET A 306 6.25 -11.67 -6.87
CA MET A 306 6.04 -12.37 -5.61
C MET A 306 5.60 -11.40 -4.52
N VAL A 307 4.70 -11.85 -3.66
CA VAL A 307 4.13 -11.06 -2.56
C VAL A 307 4.00 -11.93 -1.31
N ALA A 308 4.02 -11.31 -0.14
CA ALA A 308 3.74 -11.92 1.15
C ALA A 308 2.68 -11.13 1.91
N TRP A 309 2.00 -11.76 2.84
CA TRP A 309 1.05 -11.08 3.73
C TRP A 309 1.13 -11.61 5.15
N THR A 310 0.83 -10.72 6.10
CA THR A 310 0.87 -11.00 7.54
C THR A 310 -0.48 -11.45 8.06
N TYR A 311 -0.49 -12.08 9.24
CA TYR A 311 -1.72 -12.43 9.96
C TYR A 311 -2.47 -11.18 10.44
N GLY A 312 -3.79 -11.28 10.64
CA GLY A 312 -4.62 -10.22 11.23
C GLY A 312 -4.42 -10.01 12.74
N SER A 313 -3.76 -10.94 13.43
CA SER A 313 -3.30 -10.77 14.80
C SER A 313 -1.89 -11.34 14.91
N SER A 314 -1.08 -10.82 15.83
CA SER A 314 0.27 -11.34 16.03
C SER A 314 0.21 -12.82 16.42
N PRO A 315 0.89 -13.72 15.70
CA PRO A 315 1.03 -15.12 16.09
C PRO A 315 1.66 -15.27 17.49
N ALA A 316 1.41 -16.40 18.14
CA ALA A 316 2.00 -16.70 19.44
C ALA A 316 3.54 -16.60 19.38
N GLY A 317 4.14 -15.92 20.36
CA GLY A 317 5.58 -15.70 20.43
C GLY A 317 6.11 -14.56 19.54
N THR A 318 5.24 -13.85 18.82
CA THR A 318 5.61 -12.69 17.99
C THR A 318 5.01 -11.40 18.54
N ASN A 319 5.56 -10.26 18.14
CA ASN A 319 5.00 -8.95 18.45
C ASN A 319 5.23 -7.98 17.28
N TYR A 320 4.15 -7.64 16.58
CA TYR A 320 4.16 -6.75 15.42
C TYR A 320 4.68 -5.35 15.73
N SER A 321 4.33 -4.78 16.88
CA SER A 321 4.77 -3.45 17.29
C SER A 321 6.28 -3.41 17.47
N THR A 322 6.86 -4.34 18.25
CA THR A 322 8.31 -4.34 18.52
C THR A 322 9.13 -4.73 17.29
N ALA A 323 8.59 -5.59 16.41
CA ALA A 323 9.27 -5.97 15.18
C ALA A 323 9.12 -4.95 14.04
N LYS A 324 8.23 -3.95 14.20
CA LYS A 324 7.79 -3.00 13.15
C LYS A 324 7.28 -3.71 11.89
N VAL A 325 6.48 -4.76 12.11
CA VAL A 325 5.78 -5.50 11.06
C VAL A 325 4.30 -5.20 11.19
N VAL A 326 3.67 -4.73 10.13
CA VAL A 326 2.24 -4.40 10.12
C VAL A 326 1.40 -5.67 9.93
N GLY A 327 0.38 -5.86 10.77
CA GLY A 327 -0.58 -6.95 10.63
C GLY A 327 -1.59 -6.73 9.49
N ASN A 328 -2.16 -7.82 8.96
CA ASN A 328 -3.10 -7.80 7.84
C ASN A 328 -2.64 -6.93 6.65
N HIS A 329 -1.33 -6.98 6.38
CA HIS A 329 -0.68 -6.11 5.41
C HIS A 329 0.09 -6.92 4.38
N ALA A 330 0.14 -6.42 3.15
CA ALA A 330 0.85 -7.05 2.05
C ALA A 330 2.23 -6.42 1.86
N TYR A 331 3.20 -7.23 1.47
CA TYR A 331 4.58 -6.84 1.18
C TYR A 331 5.02 -7.43 -0.16
N SER A 332 5.82 -6.69 -0.91
CA SER A 332 6.48 -7.22 -2.11
C SER A 332 7.66 -8.09 -1.70
N ILE A 333 7.83 -9.27 -2.31
CA ILE A 333 9.05 -10.09 -2.17
C ILE A 333 9.97 -9.76 -3.35
N LEU A 334 11.09 -9.12 -3.06
CA LEU A 334 12.06 -8.68 -4.06
C LEU A 334 13.11 -9.74 -4.35
N GLY A 335 13.39 -10.62 -3.40
CA GLY A 335 14.42 -11.63 -3.57
C GLY A 335 14.92 -12.20 -2.26
N TRP A 336 16.19 -12.61 -2.29
CA TRP A 336 16.81 -13.31 -1.18
C TRP A 336 18.25 -12.86 -0.98
N GLN A 337 18.77 -13.13 0.22
CA GLN A 337 20.18 -12.96 0.56
C GLN A 337 20.68 -14.14 1.38
N TYR A 338 21.97 -14.43 1.25
CA TYR A 338 22.70 -15.35 2.11
C TYR A 338 24.01 -14.70 2.55
N VAL A 339 24.17 -14.54 3.86
CA VAL A 339 25.34 -13.88 4.46
C VAL A 339 25.65 -14.56 5.79
N ASP A 340 26.92 -14.83 6.06
CA ASP A 340 27.41 -15.41 7.33
C ASP A 340 26.69 -16.68 7.79
N GLY A 341 26.33 -17.56 6.85
CA GLY A 341 25.62 -18.80 7.16
C GLY A 341 24.09 -18.66 7.23
N GLU A 342 23.58 -17.43 7.16
CA GLU A 342 22.19 -17.11 7.45
C GLU A 342 21.38 -16.75 6.19
N LYS A 343 20.10 -17.14 6.20
CA LYS A 343 19.16 -17.00 5.07
C LYS A 343 18.19 -15.86 5.32
N TYR A 344 18.05 -14.97 4.33
CA TYR A 344 17.19 -13.79 4.42
C TYR A 344 16.27 -13.66 3.21
N ILE A 345 15.09 -13.11 3.43
CA ILE A 345 14.14 -12.69 2.40
C ILE A 345 14.16 -11.17 2.31
N VAL A 346 14.27 -10.63 1.11
CA VAL A 346 14.22 -9.19 0.86
C VAL A 346 12.79 -8.79 0.52
N LEU A 347 12.23 -7.91 1.32
CA LEU A 347 10.84 -7.49 1.30
C LEU A 347 10.74 -5.97 1.14
N ARG A 348 9.59 -5.49 0.69
CA ARG A 348 9.25 -4.06 0.70
C ARG A 348 7.87 -3.83 1.30
N ASN A 349 7.80 -2.92 2.26
CA ASN A 349 6.55 -2.35 2.74
C ASN A 349 6.01 -1.34 1.70
N PRO A 350 4.81 -1.53 1.13
CA PRO A 350 4.23 -0.62 0.12
C PRO A 350 3.93 0.79 0.66
N TRP A 351 4.03 1.03 1.97
CA TRP A 351 3.98 2.39 2.52
C TRP A 351 5.23 3.23 2.19
N GLY A 352 6.29 2.61 1.66
CA GLY A 352 7.58 3.27 1.42
C GLY A 352 8.34 3.66 2.70
N THR A 353 7.89 3.18 3.86
CA THR A 353 8.49 3.44 5.16
C THR A 353 8.10 2.32 6.13
N HIS A 354 8.42 2.46 7.42
CA HIS A 354 8.05 1.52 8.47
C HIS A 354 8.48 0.08 8.14
N HIS A 355 9.77 -0.08 7.86
CA HIS A 355 10.38 -1.39 7.64
C HIS A 355 10.58 -2.13 8.96
N ALA A 356 10.62 -3.46 8.89
CA ALA A 356 10.86 -4.30 10.05
C ALA A 356 12.26 -4.08 10.63
N VAL A 357 12.42 -4.28 11.94
CA VAL A 357 13.71 -4.10 12.64
C VAL A 357 14.27 -5.39 13.26
N LEU A 358 13.41 -6.38 13.49
CA LEU A 358 13.81 -7.66 14.09
C LEU A 358 14.52 -8.56 13.06
N ASP A 359 15.70 -9.06 13.43
CA ASP A 359 16.52 -9.99 12.63
C ASP A 359 16.76 -9.49 11.19
N THR A 360 17.05 -8.19 11.07
CA THR A 360 17.26 -7.53 9.77
C THR A 360 18.73 -7.26 9.45
N LEU A 361 19.04 -7.18 8.15
CA LEU A 361 20.35 -6.73 7.67
C LEU A 361 20.36 -5.21 7.48
N SER A 362 21.56 -4.63 7.49
CA SER A 362 21.83 -3.23 7.12
C SER A 362 22.76 -3.16 5.91
N GLY A 363 22.93 -1.96 5.36
CA GLY A 363 23.77 -1.72 4.19
C GLY A 363 23.01 -1.90 2.88
N ASN A 364 23.71 -2.35 1.83
CA ASN A 364 23.12 -2.49 0.50
C ASN A 364 22.93 -3.96 0.12
N TRP A 365 21.81 -4.25 -0.54
CA TRP A 365 21.56 -5.51 -1.20
C TRP A 365 21.75 -5.37 -2.71
N SER A 366 22.71 -6.12 -3.25
CA SER A 366 22.96 -6.18 -4.69
C SER A 366 22.11 -7.27 -5.35
N ALA A 367 21.24 -6.84 -6.26
CA ALA A 367 20.46 -7.69 -7.14
C ALA A 367 21.02 -7.61 -8.56
N TYR A 368 21.47 -8.73 -9.10
CA TYR A 368 22.02 -8.81 -10.47
C TYR A 368 20.90 -9.16 -11.46
N GLN A 369 20.73 -8.32 -12.47
CA GLN A 369 20.00 -8.62 -13.69
C GLN A 369 20.97 -8.97 -14.82
N ILE A 370 20.46 -9.55 -15.90
CA ILE A 370 21.28 -10.01 -17.04
C ILE A 370 22.09 -8.84 -17.64
N SER A 371 21.53 -7.63 -17.66
CA SER A 371 22.13 -6.44 -18.28
C SER A 371 22.65 -5.39 -17.30
N PHE A 372 22.31 -5.44 -16.00
CA PHE A 372 22.78 -4.47 -15.00
C PHE A 372 22.67 -5.00 -13.56
N SER A 373 23.40 -4.41 -12.62
CA SER A 373 23.25 -4.67 -11.18
C SER A 373 22.56 -3.49 -10.49
N ALA A 374 21.51 -3.77 -9.71
CA ALA A 374 20.91 -2.78 -8.82
C ALA A 374 21.51 -2.91 -7.42
N SER A 375 21.99 -1.80 -6.85
CA SER A 375 22.40 -1.71 -5.45
C SER A 375 21.30 -1.00 -4.68
N ILE A 376 20.55 -1.75 -3.88
CA ILE A 376 19.38 -1.24 -3.17
C ILE A 376 19.72 -1.07 -1.68
N PRO A 377 19.62 0.15 -1.13
CA PRO A 377 19.74 0.37 0.31
C PRO A 377 18.68 -0.41 1.07
N LEU A 378 19.11 -1.20 2.05
CA LEU A 378 18.21 -1.82 3.01
C LEU A 378 17.85 -0.80 4.10
N ASN A 379 16.67 -0.99 4.68
CA ASN A 379 16.10 -0.15 5.75
C ASN A 379 15.82 1.29 5.29
N SER A 380 15.48 1.46 4.00
CA SER A 380 15.10 2.72 3.36
C SER A 380 13.99 2.46 2.35
N ASN A 381 13.11 3.45 2.12
CA ASN A 381 12.00 3.35 1.16
C ASN A 381 11.11 2.09 1.34
N GLY A 382 10.99 1.63 2.59
CA GLY A 382 10.25 0.43 2.97
C GLY A 382 10.94 -0.91 2.65
N VAL A 383 12.12 -0.91 2.02
CA VAL A 383 12.87 -2.12 1.68
C VAL A 383 13.66 -2.62 2.90
N PHE A 384 13.62 -3.91 3.19
CA PHE A 384 14.41 -4.54 4.26
C PHE A 384 14.70 -6.02 3.94
N ALA A 385 15.72 -6.58 4.55
CA ALA A 385 16.00 -8.01 4.49
C ALA A 385 15.82 -8.63 5.87
N MET A 386 14.89 -9.56 6.02
CA MET A 386 14.56 -10.23 7.27
C MET A 386 14.99 -11.70 7.23
N LYS A 387 15.50 -12.22 8.35
CA LYS A 387 15.86 -13.63 8.48
C LYS A 387 14.69 -14.53 8.14
N ALA A 388 14.93 -15.59 7.36
CA ALA A 388 13.86 -16.43 6.83
C ALA A 388 13.05 -17.16 7.93
N SER A 389 13.67 -17.45 9.08
CA SER A 389 12.98 -17.97 10.27
C SER A 389 12.00 -16.95 10.86
N THR A 390 12.37 -15.67 10.86
CA THR A 390 11.52 -14.59 11.38
C THR A 390 10.40 -14.29 10.39
N PHE A 391 10.71 -14.29 9.09
CA PHE A 391 9.69 -14.22 8.03
C PHE A 391 8.63 -15.31 8.19
N GLN A 392 9.04 -16.56 8.41
CA GLN A 392 8.13 -17.69 8.63
C GLN A 392 7.17 -17.49 9.81
N GLN A 393 7.62 -16.85 10.90
CA GLN A 393 6.81 -16.65 12.09
C GLN A 393 5.82 -15.49 11.95
N TYR A 394 6.19 -14.42 11.24
CA TYR A 394 5.44 -13.18 11.18
C TYR A 394 4.46 -13.13 9.99
N PHE A 395 4.67 -13.93 8.95
CA PHE A 395 3.86 -13.92 7.74
C PHE A 395 2.95 -15.14 7.67
N ALA A 396 1.72 -14.93 7.19
CA ALA A 396 0.72 -15.99 7.08
C ALA A 396 0.90 -16.80 5.79
N GLY A 397 1.34 -16.13 4.73
CA GLY A 397 1.56 -16.75 3.45
C GLY A 397 2.32 -15.86 2.48
N SER A 398 2.70 -16.48 1.39
CA SER A 398 3.31 -15.83 0.23
C SER A 398 2.74 -16.43 -1.05
N GLY A 399 2.87 -15.73 -2.16
CA GLY A 399 2.51 -16.27 -3.45
C GLY A 399 3.31 -15.67 -4.59
N VAL A 400 3.17 -16.31 -5.74
CA VAL A 400 3.89 -15.98 -6.98
C VAL A 400 2.93 -16.11 -8.15
N VAL A 401 3.15 -15.28 -9.17
CA VAL A 401 2.48 -15.38 -10.47
C VAL A 401 3.51 -15.67 -11.55
N VAL A 402 3.29 -16.73 -12.32
CA VAL A 402 4.18 -17.17 -13.42
C VAL A 402 3.53 -16.95 -14.77
#